data_AF-A0A8J3L1K6-F1
#
_entry.id   AF-A0A8J3L1K6-F1
#
_cell.length_a   1.000
_cell.length_b   1.000
_cell.length_c   1.000
_cell.angle_alpha   90.00
_cell.angle_beta   90.00
_cell.angle_gamma   90.00
#
_symmetry.space_group_name_H-M   'P 1'
#
loop_
_entity.id
_entity.type
_entity.pdbx_description
1 polymer ?
#
loop_
_entity_poly.entity_id
_entity_poly.type
_entity_poly.pdbx_seq_one_letter_code
_entity_poly.pdbx_strand_id
1 'polypeptide(L)' 'MTKDVVAPPGGVMTDEVGTITGELTLEPKVGKDGTVTLRAQYKGAEEWYTVTGARIKVPDPGDDAAVDRAAQDLLARFIP' A
#
# COMPACT_ATOMS: atom_id res chain seq x y z
N MET A 1 1.21 8.46 5.62
CA MET A 1 2.46 7.83 6.10
C MET A 1 3.06 7.00 4.97
N THR A 2 4.39 6.87 4.88
CA THR A 2 5.04 6.01 3.89
C THR A 2 6.05 5.07 4.57
N LYS A 3 6.41 3.98 3.89
CA LYS A 3 7.42 3.02 4.36
C LYS A 3 8.27 2.54 3.19
N ASP A 4 9.59 2.64 3.32
CA ASP A 4 10.53 2.04 2.37
C ASP A 4 10.75 0.56 2.67
N VAL A 5 10.80 -0.26 1.62
CA VAL A 5 11.04 -1.71 1.70
C VAL A 5 11.90 -2.18 0.53
N VAL A 6 12.51 -3.36 0.68
CA VAL A 6 12.95 -4.15 -0.47
C VAL A 6 11.81 -5.13 -0.80
N ALA A 7 11.42 -5.20 -2.08
CA ALA A 7 10.39 -6.12 -2.52
C ALA A 7 10.75 -7.58 -2.15
N PRO A 8 9.78 -8.39 -1.68
CA PRO A 8 10.05 -9.79 -1.34
C PRO A 8 10.42 -10.61 -2.59
N PRO A 9 10.95 -11.83 -2.42
CA PRO A 9 11.12 -12.75 -3.55
C PRO A 9 9.81 -12.92 -4.33
N GLY A 10 9.87 -12.75 -5.65
CA GLY A 10 8.69 -12.73 -6.51
C GLY A 10 8.06 -11.34 -6.71
N GLY A 11 8.56 -10.32 -6.04
CA GLY A 11 8.16 -8.93 -6.22
C GLY A 11 6.80 -8.56 -5.61
N VAL A 12 6.33 -7.37 -5.95
CA VAL A 12 5.02 -6.86 -5.57
C VAL A 12 4.16 -6.80 -6.82
N MET A 13 3.06 -7.55 -6.84
CA MET A 13 2.08 -7.46 -7.92
C MET A 13 1.29 -6.14 -7.79
N THR A 14 1.17 -5.44 -8.91
CA THR A 14 0.40 -4.20 -9.05
C THR A 14 -0.70 -4.37 -10.09
N ASP A 15 -1.77 -3.60 -9.94
CA ASP A 15 -2.92 -3.67 -10.83
C ASP A 15 -2.59 -3.08 -12.22
N GLU A 16 -1.64 -2.16 -12.31
CA GLU A 16 -1.34 -1.39 -13.52
C GLU A 16 -0.20 -1.98 -14.37
N VAL A 17 0.92 -2.36 -13.74
CA VAL A 17 2.16 -2.74 -14.46
C VAL A 17 2.63 -4.16 -14.18
N GLY A 18 1.83 -4.93 -13.44
CA GLY A 18 2.20 -6.28 -13.02
C GLY A 18 3.23 -6.25 -11.89
N THR A 19 4.23 -7.13 -11.95
CA THR A 19 5.19 -7.29 -10.84
C THR A 19 6.30 -6.24 -10.89
N ILE A 20 6.48 -5.51 -9.79
CA ILE A 20 7.62 -4.60 -9.55
C ILE A 20 8.56 -5.18 -8.48
N THR A 21 9.85 -4.84 -8.54
CA THR A 21 10.90 -5.42 -7.67
C THR A 21 11.88 -4.36 -7.17
N GLY A 22 12.85 -4.72 -6.33
CA GLY A 22 13.89 -3.79 -5.85
C GLY A 22 13.44 -2.93 -4.67
N GLU A 23 14.00 -1.72 -4.55
CA GLU A 23 13.66 -0.77 -3.48
C GLU A 23 12.37 -0.02 -3.83
N LEU A 24 11.38 -0.12 -2.94
CA LEU A 24 10.05 0.45 -3.12
C LEU A 24 9.72 1.38 -1.95
N THR A 25 8.91 2.40 -2.21
CA THR A 25 8.20 3.15 -1.17
C THR A 25 6.73 2.75 -1.23
N LEU A 26 6.17 2.36 -0.08
CA LEU A 26 4.77 1.99 0.09
C LEU A 26 3.98 3.13 0.73
N GLU A 27 2.74 3.31 0.30
CA GLU A 27 1.83 4.33 0.85
C GLU A 27 0.38 3.82 0.91
N PRO A 28 -0.23 3.78 2.10
CA PRO A 28 -1.67 3.58 2.24
C PRO A 28 -2.45 4.81 1.79
N LYS A 29 -3.51 4.62 1.02
CA LYS A 29 -4.44 5.67 0.58
C LYS A 29 -5.87 5.28 0.93
N VAL A 30 -6.59 6.18 1.60
CA VAL A 30 -8.02 6.00 1.86
C VAL A 30 -8.84 6.55 0.69
N GLY A 31 -9.70 5.70 0.14
CA GLY A 31 -10.71 6.08 -0.84
C GLY A 31 -11.92 6.73 -0.18
N LYS A 32 -12.71 7.50 -0.96
CA LYS A 32 -13.94 8.14 -0.48
C LYS A 32 -14.99 7.15 0.03
N ASP A 33 -14.88 5.90 -0.40
CA ASP A 33 -15.77 4.82 0.01
C ASP A 33 -15.33 4.16 1.32
N GLY A 34 -14.21 4.56 1.92
CA GLY A 34 -13.62 3.91 3.10
C GLY A 34 -12.81 2.66 2.76
N THR A 35 -12.43 2.45 1.51
CA THR A 35 -11.44 1.42 1.18
C THR A 35 -10.05 2.02 1.32
N VAL A 36 -9.25 1.49 2.26
CA VAL A 36 -7.82 1.77 2.34
C VAL A 36 -7.10 0.82 1.40
N THR A 37 -6.38 1.35 0.42
CA THR A 37 -5.55 0.58 -0.51
C THR A 37 -4.08 0.87 -0.26
N LEU A 38 -3.22 -0.10 -0.55
CA LEU A 38 -1.78 0.12 -0.55
C LEU A 38 -1.30 0.46 -1.96
N ARG A 39 -0.48 1.49 -2.08
CA ARG A 39 0.24 1.85 -3.30
C ARG A 39 1.73 1.64 -3.13
N ALA A 40 2.42 1.41 -4.23
CA ALA A 40 3.86 1.26 -4.28
C ALA A 40 4.42 2.10 -5.43
N GLN A 41 5.59 2.68 -5.19
CA GLN A 41 6.43 3.26 -6.24
C GLN A 41 7.83 2.66 -6.14
N TYR A 42 8.59 2.72 -7.22
CA TYR A 42 10.05 2.64 -7.08
C TYR A 42 10.53 3.80 -6.22
N LYS A 43 11.46 3.53 -5.30
CA LYS A 43 11.92 4.54 -4.35
C LYS A 43 12.45 5.79 -5.09
N GLY A 44 11.84 6.95 -4.81
CA GLY A 44 12.18 8.23 -5.44
C GLY A 44 11.59 8.48 -6.83
N ALA A 45 10.79 7.54 -7.35
CA ALA A 45 10.01 7.78 -8.57
C ALA A 45 8.83 8.73 -8.30
N GLU A 46 8.22 9.23 -9.37
CA GLU A 46 7.02 10.07 -9.29
C GLU A 46 5.73 9.23 -9.37
N GLU A 47 5.81 8.06 -9.99
CA GLU A 47 4.64 7.24 -10.32
C GLU A 47 4.33 6.19 -9.25
N TRP A 48 3.05 6.11 -8.90
CA TRP A 48 2.52 5.19 -7.90
C TRP A 48 1.56 4.19 -8.53
N TYR A 49 1.74 2.92 -8.18
CA TYR A 49 0.92 1.79 -8.65
C TYR A 49 0.15 1.17 -7.49
N THR A 50 -1.05 0.67 -7.73
CA THR A 50 -1.89 0.03 -6.71
C THR A 50 -1.44 -1.40 -6.49
N VAL A 51 -1.15 -1.77 -5.24
CA VAL A 51 -0.75 -3.13 -4.90
C VAL A 51 -1.97 -4.05 -4.96
N THR A 52 -1.87 -5.09 -5.78
CA THR A 52 -2.97 -6.03 -6.04
C THR A 52 -3.40 -6.74 -4.75
N GLY A 53 -4.69 -6.67 -4.44
CA GLY A 53 -5.28 -7.34 -3.27
C GLY A 53 -4.95 -6.71 -1.91
N ALA A 54 -4.06 -5.71 -1.85
CA ALA A 54 -3.73 -5.01 -0.62
C ALA A 54 -4.76 -3.90 -0.32
N ARG A 55 -5.94 -4.32 0.14
CA ARG A 55 -7.05 -3.43 0.49
C ARG A 55 -7.77 -3.87 1.76
N ILE A 56 -8.25 -2.91 2.54
CA ILE A 56 -9.07 -3.11 3.74
C ILE A 56 -10.22 -2.11 3.69
N LYS A 57 -11.45 -2.59 3.94
CA LYS A 57 -12.63 -1.73 4.07
C LYS A 57 -12.78 -1.29 5.52
N VAL A 58 -12.80 0.01 5.77
CA VAL A 58 -13.20 0.56 7.07
C VAL A 58 -14.71 0.89 7.05
N PRO A 59 -15.44 0.66 8.16
CA PRO A 59 -16.87 0.97 8.23
C PRO A 59 -17.19 2.46 8.13
N ASP A 60 -16.34 3.30 8.73
CA ASP A 60 -16.46 4.76 8.70
C ASP A 60 -15.12 5.38 8.24
N PRO A 61 -15.03 5.97 7.04
CA PRO A 61 -13.82 6.68 6.61
C PRO A 61 -13.52 7.95 7.41
N GLY A 62 -14.45 8.46 8.21
CA GLY A 62 -14.24 9.58 9.13
C GLY A 62 -13.63 9.18 10.48
N ASP A 63 -13.54 7.87 10.76
CA ASP A 63 -12.81 7.35 11.93
C ASP A 63 -11.32 7.24 11.60
N ASP A 64 -10.57 8.30 11.93
CA ASP A 64 -9.12 8.37 11.70
C ASP A 64 -8.38 7.19 12.35
N ALA A 65 -8.82 6.71 13.51
CA ALA A 65 -8.17 5.59 14.19
C ALA A 65 -8.38 4.26 13.45
N ALA A 66 -9.58 4.06 12.89
CA ALA A 66 -9.87 2.89 12.05
C ALA A 66 -9.05 2.93 10.75
N VAL A 67 -8.95 4.10 10.11
CA VAL A 67 -8.14 4.31 8.89
C VAL A 67 -6.65 4.06 9.17
N ASP A 68 -6.12 4.64 10.25
CA ASP A 68 -4.71 4.48 10.63
C ASP A 68 -4.37 3.03 10.95
N ARG A 69 -5.27 2.32 11.65
CA ARG A 69 -5.08 0.90 11.92
C ARG A 69 -5.06 0.07 10.64
N ALA A 70 -6.01 0.30 9.72
CA ALA A 70 -6.02 -0.39 8.43
C ALA A 70 -4.75 -0.08 7.60
N ALA A 71 -4.26 1.16 7.64
CA ALA A 71 -3.03 1.56 7.00
C ALA A 71 -1.81 0.82 7.58
N GLN A 72 -1.70 0.71 8.91
CA GLN A 72 -0.63 -0.04 9.56
C GLN A 72 -0.72 -1.54 9.28
N ASP A 73 -1.92 -2.12 9.31
CA ASP A 73 -2.15 -3.54 9.00
C ASP A 73 -1.72 -3.89 7.56
N LEU A 74 -1.93 -2.99 6.60
CA LEU A 74 -1.44 -3.16 5.23
C LEU A 74 0.09 -3.09 5.15
N LEU A 75 0.71 -2.11 5.82
CA LEU A 75 2.16 -1.93 5.83
C LEU A 75 2.90 -3.07 6.55
N ALA A 76 2.26 -3.69 7.53
CA ALA A 76 2.77 -4.84 8.27
C ALA A 76 2.82 -6.12 7.43
N ARG A 77 2.19 -6.18 6.25
CA ARG A 77 2.33 -7.34 5.34
C ARG A 77 3.69 -7.39 4.65
N PHE A 78 4.43 -6.29 4.66
CA PHE A 78 5.73 -6.13 4.00
C PHE A 78 6.84 -5.90 5.05
N ILE A 79 6.90 -6.79 6.05
CA ILE A 79 7.99 -6.83 7.03
C ILE A 79 9.14 -7.66 6.42
N PRO A 80 10.42 -7.29 6.65
CA PRO A 80 11.55 -8.15 6.30
C PRO A 80 11.47 -9.55 6.93
#